data_AF-A0A7X7JRN6-F1
#
_entry.id   AF-A0A7X7JRN6-F1
#
_cell.length_a   1.000
_cell.length_b   1.000
_cell.length_c   1.000
_cell.angle_alpha   90.00
_cell.angle_beta   90.00
_cell.angle_gamma   90.00
#
_symmetry.space_group_name_H-M   'P 1'
#
loop_
_entity.id
_entity.type
_entity.pdbx_description
1 polymer ?
#
loop_
_entity_poly.entity_id
_entity_poly.type
_entity_poly.pdbx_seq_one_letter_code
_entity_poly.pdbx_strand_id
1 'polypeptide(L)'
;TLAVLDRCFSFGGPGGPVASELKSALYDVVGRPKVVSFIGGIGGREVDSDAFAYMIDRSQELSAKDTDVLYEPLLVRGLATGTGVRG
;
A
#
# COMPACT_ATOMS: atom_id res chain seq x y z
N THR A 1 -8.03 8.06 5.98
CA THR A 1 -7.30 7.02 5.22
C THR A 1 -6.03 6.69 5.95
N LEU A 2 -5.59 5.43 5.91
CA LEU A 2 -4.32 4.99 6.47
C LEU A 2 -3.44 4.46 5.33
N ALA A 3 -2.33 5.14 5.07
CA ALA A 3 -1.30 4.68 4.12
C ALA A 3 -0.27 3.83 4.88
N VAL A 4 0.01 2.63 4.39
CA VAL A 4 0.89 1.66 5.04
C VAL A 4 1.99 1.28 4.08
N LEU A 5 3.25 1.45 4.49
CA LEU A 5 4.42 1.03 3.73
C LEU A 5 5.03 -0.22 4.37
N ASP A 6 4.95 -1.33 3.65
CA ASP A 6 5.65 -2.56 4.00
C ASP A 6 6.99 -2.62 3.26
N ARG A 7 8.09 -2.89 4.00
CA ARG A 7 9.42 -3.19 3.42
C ARG A 7 9.64 -4.68 3.17
N CYS A 8 8.54 -5.41 2.99
CA CYS A 8 8.51 -6.83 2.74
C CYS A 8 7.26 -7.14 1.90
N PHE A 9 7.27 -8.30 1.24
CA PHE A 9 6.13 -8.74 0.47
C PHE A 9 6.02 -10.26 0.52
N SER A 10 4.79 -10.76 0.47
CA SER A 10 4.50 -12.19 0.41
C SER A 10 4.08 -12.58 -1.00
N PHE A 11 4.85 -13.44 -1.66
CA PHE A 11 4.47 -13.98 -2.98
C PHE A 11 3.17 -14.81 -2.85
N GLY A 12 2.15 -14.47 -3.66
CA GLY A 12 0.85 -15.14 -3.63
C GLY A 12 -0.07 -14.73 -2.47
N GLY A 13 0.36 -13.79 -1.61
CA GLY A 13 -0.47 -13.21 -0.55
C GLY A 13 -1.12 -11.87 -0.95
N PRO A 14 -1.95 -11.29 -0.07
CA PRO A 14 -2.69 -10.05 -0.34
C PRO A 14 -1.83 -8.78 -0.36
N GLY A 15 -0.52 -8.88 -0.16
CA GLY A 15 0.42 -7.76 -0.14
C GLY A 15 1.38 -7.82 1.04
N GLY A 16 1.59 -6.66 1.70
CA GLY A 16 2.44 -6.52 2.87
C GLY A 16 1.77 -7.02 4.17
N PRO A 17 2.54 -7.58 5.12
CA PRO A 17 2.01 -8.14 6.36
C PRO A 17 1.39 -7.09 7.28
N VAL A 18 2.00 -5.90 7.44
CA VAL A 18 1.46 -4.86 8.33
C VAL A 18 0.14 -4.33 7.79
N ALA A 19 0.05 -4.08 6.48
CA ALA A 19 -1.21 -3.68 5.86
C ALA A 19 -2.31 -4.75 6.05
N SER A 20 -1.95 -6.03 5.99
CA SER A 20 -2.87 -7.15 6.17
C SER A 20 -3.38 -7.25 7.61
N GLU A 21 -2.50 -7.13 8.60
CA GLU A 21 -2.87 -7.11 10.02
C GLU A 21 -3.77 -5.92 10.36
N LEU A 22 -3.47 -4.73 9.82
CA LEU A 22 -4.31 -3.54 10.01
C LEU A 22 -5.70 -3.68 9.37
N LYS A 23 -5.77 -4.25 8.16
CA LYS A 23 -7.07 -4.54 7.50
C LYS A 23 -7.93 -5.47 8.35
N SER A 24 -7.32 -6.51 8.93
CA SER A 24 -7.98 -7.48 9.81
C SER A 24 -8.38 -6.87 11.15
N ALA A 25 -7.47 -6.15 11.81
CA ALA A 25 -7.71 -5.53 13.11
C ALA A 25 -8.82 -4.48 13.08
N LEU A 26 -8.95 -3.78 11.94
CA LEU A 26 -9.96 -2.74 11.74
C LEU A 26 -11.26 -3.28 11.14
N TYR A 27 -11.37 -4.58 10.83
CA TYR A 27 -12.48 -5.13 10.04
C TYR A 27 -13.87 -4.81 10.62
N ASP A 28 -14.05 -5.01 11.93
CA ASP A 28 -15.33 -4.80 12.62
C ASP A 28 -15.55 -3.35 13.10
N VAL A 29 -14.62 -2.43 12.79
CA VAL A 29 -14.74 -1.03 13.21
C VAL A 29 -15.66 -0.27 12.25
N VAL A 30 -16.80 0.19 12.77
CA VAL A 30 -17.73 1.05 12.03
C VAL A 30 -17.02 2.37 11.67
N GLY A 31 -17.07 2.73 10.39
CA GLY A 31 -16.39 3.94 9.90
C GLY A 31 -14.86 3.82 9.83
N ARG A 32 -14.31 2.60 9.80
CA ARG A 32 -12.86 2.36 9.69
C ARG A 32 -12.22 3.14 8.54
N PRO A 33 -10.99 3.65 8.72
CA PRO A 33 -10.27 4.26 7.63
C PRO A 33 -9.96 3.21 6.56
N LYS A 34 -10.01 3.60 5.29
CA LYS A 34 -9.47 2.78 4.21
C LYS A 34 -7.97 2.61 4.37
N VAL A 35 -7.52 1.35 4.38
CA VAL A 35 -6.11 0.96 4.45
C VAL A 35 -5.55 0.81 3.04
N VAL A 36 -4.64 1.70 2.66
CA VAL A 36 -3.94 1.67 1.37
C VAL A 36 -2.55 1.12 1.59
N SER A 37 -2.25 0.00 0.92
CA SER A 37 -1.01 -0.76 1.07
C SER A 37 0.01 -0.34 0.01
N PHE A 38 1.24 -0.08 0.43
CA PHE A 38 2.39 0.20 -0.43
C PHE A 38 3.50 -0.80 -0.12
N ILE A 39 4.20 -1.27 -1.14
CA ILE A 39 5.39 -2.12 -1.00
C ILE A 39 6.58 -1.38 -1.56
N GLY A 40 7.57 -1.08 -0.73
CA GLY A 40 8.76 -0.31 -1.13
C GLY A 40 9.97 -0.68 -0.30
N GLY A 41 11.14 -0.13 -0.64
CA GLY A 41 12.37 -0.40 0.10
C GLY A 41 12.92 -1.82 -0.01
N ILE A 42 12.43 -2.61 -0.96
CA ILE A 42 12.87 -3.98 -1.20
C ILE A 42 14.34 -4.00 -1.63
N GLY A 43 15.14 -4.84 -0.96
CA GLY A 43 16.58 -4.99 -1.25
C GLY A 43 17.42 -3.78 -0.84
N GLY A 44 17.00 -3.03 0.19
CA GLY A 44 17.73 -1.85 0.67
C GLY A 44 17.55 -0.61 -0.20
N ARG A 45 16.55 -0.62 -1.09
CA ARG A 45 16.23 0.56 -1.91
C ARG A 45 15.77 1.71 -1.02
N GLU A 46 16.25 2.90 -1.33
CA GLU A 46 15.80 4.11 -0.67
C GLU A 46 14.34 4.44 -1.03
N VAL A 47 13.61 4.97 -0.05
CA VAL A 47 12.28 5.56 -0.23
C VAL A 47 12.45 7.02 0.21
N ASP A 48 12.59 7.90 -0.76
CA ASP A 48 12.88 9.31 -0.56
C ASP A 48 11.62 10.13 -0.27
N SER A 49 11.79 11.43 -0.03
CA SER A 49 10.70 12.36 0.28
C SER A 49 9.64 12.42 -0.83
N ASP A 50 10.04 12.29 -2.09
CA ASP A 50 9.12 12.34 -3.23
C ASP A 50 8.23 11.10 -3.26
N ALA A 51 8.80 9.95 -2.94
CA ALA A 51 8.04 8.71 -2.76
C ALA A 51 7.02 8.82 -1.60
N PHE A 52 7.37 9.49 -0.50
CA PHE A 52 6.41 9.76 0.58
C PHE A 52 5.31 10.73 0.16
N ALA A 53 5.64 11.81 -0.56
CA ALA A 53 4.64 12.74 -1.10
C ALA A 53 3.66 12.01 -2.03
N TYR A 54 4.19 11.19 -2.94
CA TYR A 54 3.40 10.32 -3.81
C TYR A 54 2.45 9.42 -3.01
N MET A 55 2.94 8.74 -1.96
CA MET A 55 2.10 7.87 -1.14
C MET A 55 0.91 8.62 -0.51
N ILE A 56 1.14 9.84 -0.03
CA ILE A 56 0.08 10.67 0.55
C ILE A 56 -0.98 10.97 -0.50
N ASP A 57 -0.61 11.54 -1.63
CA ASP A 57 -1.54 11.92 -2.71
C ASP A 57 -2.28 10.70 -3.26
N ARG A 58 -1.54 9.62 -3.52
CA ARG A 58 -2.08 8.37 -4.06
C ARG A 58 -3.06 7.71 -3.09
N SER A 59 -2.78 7.75 -1.79
CA SER A 59 -3.68 7.19 -0.78
C SER A 59 -5.01 7.94 -0.71
N GLN A 60 -4.99 9.28 -0.85
CA GLN A 60 -6.19 10.10 -0.89
C GLN A 60 -7.01 9.79 -2.15
N GLU A 61 -6.35 9.69 -3.31
CA GLU A 61 -6.99 9.36 -4.58
C GLU A 61 -7.69 8.00 -4.54
N LEU A 62 -6.97 6.94 -4.13
CA LEU A 62 -7.52 5.58 -4.03
C LEU A 62 -8.65 5.47 -3.00
N SER A 63 -8.58 6.30 -1.95
CA SER A 63 -9.63 6.37 -0.95
C SER A 63 -10.88 7.06 -1.48
N ALA A 64 -10.73 8.18 -2.20
CA ALA A 64 -11.85 8.93 -2.76
C ALA A 64 -12.57 8.16 -3.89
N LYS A 65 -11.82 7.41 -4.70
CA LYS A 65 -12.37 6.61 -5.81
C LYS A 65 -12.90 5.24 -5.39
N ASP A 66 -12.84 4.94 -4.10
CA ASP A 66 -13.07 3.62 -3.52
C ASP A 66 -12.48 2.44 -4.33
N THR A 67 -11.25 2.60 -4.85
CA THR A 67 -10.61 1.55 -5.65
C THR A 67 -10.05 0.44 -4.77
N ASP A 68 -10.35 -0.82 -5.09
CA ASP A 68 -9.75 -1.96 -4.43
C ASP A 68 -8.41 -2.33 -5.09
N VAL A 69 -7.34 -2.22 -4.31
CA VAL A 69 -5.96 -2.47 -4.71
C VAL A 69 -5.34 -3.32 -3.61
N LEU A 70 -4.72 -4.45 -3.98
CA LEU A 70 -4.01 -5.29 -3.02
C LEU A 70 -2.84 -4.52 -2.40
N TYR A 71 -1.98 -3.98 -3.28
CA TYR A 71 -0.90 -3.08 -2.91
C TYR A 71 -0.41 -2.25 -4.10
N GLU A 72 0.24 -1.12 -3.79
CA GLU A 72 0.91 -0.25 -4.74
C GLU A 72 2.44 -0.46 -4.65
N PRO A 73 3.13 -0.86 -5.72
CA PRO A 73 4.58 -0.97 -5.71
C PRO A 73 5.23 0.42 -5.75
N LEU A 74 6.20 0.66 -4.87
CA LEU A 74 6.96 1.89 -4.76
C LEU A 74 8.43 1.59 -5.05
N LEU A 75 8.88 2.00 -6.25
CA LEU A 75 10.26 1.81 -6.72
C LEU A 75 10.72 0.34 -6.73
N VAL A 76 9.81 -0.63 -6.87
CA VAL A 76 10.15 -2.05 -6.91
C VAL A 76 10.57 -2.47 -8.32
N ARG A 77 11.70 -3.19 -8.45
CA ARG A 77 12.22 -3.57 -9.77
C ARG A 77 11.25 -4.57 -10.43
N GLY A 78 10.86 -4.29 -11.67
CA GLY A 78 9.93 -5.13 -12.44
C GLY A 78 8.45 -4.89 -12.13
N LEU A 79 8.12 -3.96 -11.23
CA LEU A 79 6.76 -3.53 -10.96
C LEU A 79 6.63 -2.02 -11.15
N ALA A 80 5.69 -1.58 -11.96
CA ALA A 80 5.49 -0.16 -12.24
C ALA A 80 4.66 0.50 -11.13
N THR A 81 5.19 1.58 -10.54
CA THR A 81 4.46 2.43 -9.59
C THR A 81 3.24 3.06 -10.29
N GLY A 82 2.14 3.25 -9.55
CA GLY A 82 0.88 3.77 -10.11
C GLY A 82 -0.08 2.72 -10.66
N THR A 83 0.37 1.48 -10.85
CA THR A 83 -0.45 0.46 -11.53
C THR A 83 -1.49 -0.19 -10.63
N GLY A 84 -1.29 -0.20 -9.31
CA GLY A 84 -2.14 -0.90 -8.34
C GLY A 84 -2.24 -2.39 -8.63
N VAL A 85 -1.44 -3.21 -7.95
CA VAL A 85 -1.56 -4.66 -8.10
C VAL A 85 -2.92 -5.10 -7.56
N ARG A 86 -3.63 -5.89 -8.36
CA ARG A 86 -4.94 -6.48 -8.03
C ARG A 86 -4.83 -7.99 -7.94
N GLY A 87 -5.74 -8.59 -7.17
CA GLY A 87 -5.89 -10.05 -7.04
C GLY A 87 -6.81 -10.62 -8.10
#